data_AF-A0A9W6T5V3-F1
#
_entry.id   AF-A0A9W6T5V3-F1
#
_cell.length_a   1.000
_cell.length_b   1.000
_cell.length_c   1.000
_cell.angle_alpha   90.00
_cell.angle_beta   90.00
_cell.angle_gamma   90.00
#
_symmetry.space_group_name_H-M   'P 1'
#
loop_
_entity.id
_entity.type
_entity.pdbx_description
1 polymer ?
#
loop_
_entity_poly.entity_id
_entity_poly.type
_entity_poly.pdbx_seq_one_letter_code
_entity_poly.pdbx_strand_id
1 'polypeptide(L)'
;MATVLSLYLATYNVGSALGGSVSGAVWTNLLPKEIYKQMNNDTLAELAYLSPLTFIVDYPWETPERQQLVHAYRYIQRYLIIIGICLCVPLLAAAFLLKNPTLESRQNLVDEDGNSVEYEEATYNPLKWTFGGKTLKEIFSSSK
;
A
#
# COMPACT_ATOMS: atom_id res chain seq x y z
N MET A 1 -3.21 -25.34 -0.79
CA MET A 1 -4.09 -24.19 -1.09
C MET A 1 -4.69 -23.54 0.16
N ALA A 2 -5.27 -24.28 1.10
CA ALA A 2 -5.89 -23.69 2.30
C ALA A 2 -4.94 -22.89 3.20
N THR A 3 -3.70 -23.35 3.38
CA THR A 3 -2.68 -22.69 4.23
C THR A 3 -2.22 -21.33 3.69
N VAL A 4 -2.10 -21.20 2.36
CA VAL A 4 -1.72 -19.95 1.70
C VAL A 4 -2.84 -18.92 1.85
N LEU A 5 -4.09 -19.35 1.64
CA LEU A 5 -5.25 -18.47 1.79
C LEU A 5 -5.44 -18.02 3.25
N SER A 6 -5.25 -18.93 4.23
CA SER A 6 -5.34 -18.56 5.65
C SER A 6 -4.30 -17.53 6.05
N LEU A 7 -3.06 -17.67 5.55
CA LEU A 7 -2.00 -16.70 5.81
C LEU A 7 -2.34 -15.33 5.19
N TYR A 8 -2.84 -15.33 3.94
CA TYR A 8 -3.26 -14.11 3.26
C TYR A 8 -4.37 -13.36 4.02
N LEU A 9 -5.43 -14.06 4.45
CA LEU A 9 -6.52 -13.45 5.22
C LEU A 9 -6.04 -12.94 6.59
N ALA A 10 -5.16 -13.69 7.27
CA ALA A 10 -4.62 -13.27 8.55
C ALA A 10 -3.83 -11.96 8.43
N THR A 11 -2.92 -11.88 7.46
CA THR A 11 -2.14 -10.66 7.21
C THR A 11 -3.02 -9.48 6.80
N TYR A 12 -4.05 -9.72 5.98
CA TYR A 12 -5.02 -8.69 5.59
C TYR A 12 -5.76 -8.10 6.80
N ASN A 13 -6.27 -8.96 7.70
CA ASN A 13 -6.98 -8.50 8.89
C ASN A 13 -6.08 -7.69 9.83
N VAL A 14 -4.82 -8.10 9.99
CA VAL A 14 -3.82 -7.34 10.76
C VAL A 14 -3.59 -5.96 10.14
N GLY A 15 -3.38 -5.89 8.82
CA GLY A 15 -3.21 -4.62 8.10
C GLY A 15 -4.42 -3.69 8.25
N SER A 16 -5.63 -4.24 8.12
CA SER A 16 -6.89 -3.49 8.30
C SER A 16 -7.04 -2.94 9.72
N ALA A 17 -6.76 -3.76 10.74
CA ALA A 17 -6.80 -3.33 12.13
C ALA A 17 -5.78 -2.22 12.43
N LEU A 18 -4.55 -2.35 11.91
CA LEU A 18 -3.51 -1.33 12.06
C LEU A 18 -3.91 0.00 11.38
N GLY A 19 -4.37 -0.05 10.13
CA GLY A 19 -4.82 1.14 9.40
C GLY A 19 -5.99 1.84 10.09
N GLY A 20 -6.98 1.06 10.54
CA GLY A 20 -8.12 1.56 11.31
C GLY A 20 -7.70 2.19 12.64
N SER A 21 -6.74 1.59 13.34
CA SER A 21 -6.24 2.10 14.62
C SER A 21 -5.49 3.42 14.46
N VAL A 22 -4.62 3.54 13.46
CA VAL A 22 -3.88 4.78 13.18
C VAL A 22 -4.83 5.88 12.73
N SER A 23 -5.77 5.59 11.83
CA SER A 23 -6.77 6.57 11.38
C SER A 23 -7.66 7.02 12.55
N GLY A 24 -8.08 6.10 13.42
CA GLY A 24 -8.88 6.41 14.60
C GLY A 24 -8.11 7.24 15.63
N ALA A 25 -6.82 6.96 15.83
CA ALA A 25 -5.95 7.74 16.71
C ALA A 25 -5.76 9.16 16.19
N VAL A 26 -5.55 9.33 14.87
CA VAL A 26 -5.45 10.64 14.22
C VAL A 26 -6.77 11.41 14.38
N TRP A 27 -7.91 10.77 14.11
CA TRP A 27 -9.21 11.40 14.23
C TRP A 27 -9.49 11.89 15.65
N THR A 28 -9.28 11.04 16.66
CA THR A 28 -9.60 11.37 18.06
C THR A 28 -8.65 12.38 18.69
N ASN A 29 -7.38 12.44 18.26
CA ASN A 29 -6.38 13.31 18.89
C ASN A 29 -6.14 14.62 18.12
N LEU A 30 -6.23 14.62 16.79
CA LEU A 30 -5.88 15.79 15.98
C LEU A 30 -7.11 16.58 15.52
N LEU A 31 -8.22 15.90 15.18
CA LEU A 31 -9.43 16.59 14.69
C LEU A 31 -9.97 17.63 15.69
N PRO A 32 -10.24 17.29 16.97
CA PRO A 32 -10.75 18.29 17.92
C PRO A 32 -9.78 19.45 18.08
N LYS A 33 -8.47 19.18 18.19
CA LYS A 33 -7.43 20.22 18.32
C LYS A 33 -7.46 21.21 17.16
N GLU A 34 -7.63 20.73 15.93
CA GLU A 34 -7.70 21.62 14.78
C GLU A 34 -9.03 22.37 14.71
N ILE A 35 -10.15 21.76 15.12
CA ILE A 35 -11.45 22.46 15.21
C ILE A 35 -11.39 23.60 16.24
N TYR A 36 -10.90 23.35 17.46
CA TYR A 36 -10.74 24.39 18.49
C TYR A 36 -9.77 25.51 18.08
N LYS A 37 -8.81 25.21 17.20
CA LYS A 37 -7.90 26.22 16.67
C LYS A 37 -8.56 27.12 15.63
N GLN A 38 -9.48 26.59 14.83
CA GLN A 38 -10.17 27.34 13.77
C GLN A 38 -11.41 28.06 14.30
N MET A 39 -12.09 27.50 15.30
CA MET A 39 -13.30 28.05 15.92
C MET A 39 -12.95 28.67 17.28
N ASN A 40 -13.13 29.98 17.43
CA ASN A 40 -12.91 30.69 18.71
C ASN A 40 -14.00 30.44 19.78
N ASN A 41 -14.92 29.49 19.55
CA ASN A 41 -16.05 29.22 20.43
C ASN A 41 -16.09 27.74 20.79
N ASP A 42 -15.74 27.43 22.05
CA ASP A 42 -15.54 26.05 22.52
C ASP A 42 -16.82 25.20 22.46
N THR A 43 -17.99 25.81 22.73
CA THR A 43 -19.28 25.11 22.70
C THR A 43 -19.70 24.72 21.29
N LEU A 44 -19.41 25.59 20.33
CA LEU A 44 -19.71 25.35 18.91
C LEU A 44 -18.73 24.32 18.32
N ALA A 45 -17.46 24.39 18.70
CA ALA A 45 -16.45 23.40 18.34
C ALA A 45 -16.81 21.98 18.83
N GLU A 46 -17.29 21.86 20.07
CA GLU A 46 -17.73 20.58 20.62
C GLU A 46 -18.95 20.02 19.87
N LEU A 47 -19.96 20.85 19.59
CA LEU A 47 -21.13 20.46 18.80
C LEU A 47 -20.75 20.03 17.37
N ALA A 48 -19.82 20.75 16.73
CA ALA A 48 -19.32 20.42 15.41
C ALA A 48 -18.57 19.09 15.36
N TYR A 49 -17.87 18.72 16.45
CA TYR A 49 -17.19 17.43 16.57
C TYR A 49 -18.16 16.28 16.90
N LEU A 50 -19.11 16.49 17.81
CA LEU A 50 -20.05 15.46 18.25
C LEU A 50 -21.08 15.11 17.18
N SER A 51 -21.59 16.10 16.45
CA SER A 51 -22.64 15.91 15.46
C SER A 51 -22.38 16.69 14.17
N PRO A 52 -21.36 16.31 13.38
CA PRO A 52 -21.00 17.02 12.16
C PRO A 52 -22.11 16.98 11.09
N LEU A 53 -22.94 15.93 11.08
CA LEU A 53 -24.01 15.79 10.09
C LEU A 53 -25.18 16.74 10.34
N THR A 54 -25.57 16.95 11.60
CA THR A 54 -26.59 17.96 11.93
C THR A 54 -26.03 19.37 11.73
N PHE A 55 -24.76 19.57 12.10
CA PHE A 55 -24.07 20.85 11.92
C PHE A 55 -24.05 21.32 10.45
N ILE A 56 -23.88 20.42 9.49
CA ILE A 56 -23.89 20.76 8.05
C ILE A 56 -25.29 21.14 7.53
N VAL A 57 -26.35 20.66 8.18
CA VAL A 57 -27.74 21.00 7.84
C VAL A 57 -28.09 22.37 8.42
N ASP A 58 -27.70 22.63 9.66
CA ASP A 58 -27.98 23.89 10.36
C ASP A 58 -27.15 25.06 9.80
N TYR A 59 -25.91 24.79 9.37
CA TYR A 59 -24.99 25.77 8.82
C TYR A 59 -24.75 25.55 7.31
N PRO A 60 -25.38 26.35 6.41
CA PRO A 60 -25.16 26.25 4.97
C PRO A 60 -23.72 26.62 4.58
N TRP A 61 -23.31 26.29 3.36
CA TRP A 61 -21.91 26.36 2.89
C TRP A 61 -21.28 27.76 3.02
N GLU A 62 -22.10 28.81 2.99
CA GLU A 62 -21.66 30.21 3.01
C GLU A 62 -21.30 30.72 4.42
N THR A 63 -21.58 29.93 5.47
CA THR A 63 -21.31 30.33 6.85
C THR A 63 -19.83 30.19 7.22
N PRO A 64 -19.26 31.14 7.99
CA PRO A 64 -17.85 31.08 8.40
C PRO A 64 -17.55 29.87 9.28
N GLU A 65 -18.50 29.45 10.11
CA GLU A 65 -18.36 28.30 11.02
C GLU A 65 -18.18 26.99 10.22
N ARG A 66 -18.96 26.81 9.16
CA ARG A 66 -18.79 25.64 8.28
C ARG A 66 -17.48 25.67 7.51
N GLN A 67 -17.04 26.84 7.04
CA GLN A 67 -15.76 26.95 6.34
C GLN A 67 -14.58 26.60 7.27
N GLN A 68 -14.63 27.03 8.53
CA GLN A 68 -13.64 26.67 9.56
C GLN A 68 -13.60 25.15 9.78
N LEU A 69 -14.78 24.51 9.90
CA LEU A 69 -14.88 23.07 10.04
C LEU A 69 -14.30 22.34 8.82
N VAL A 70 -14.69 22.73 7.60
CA VAL A 70 -14.18 22.16 6.36
C VAL A 70 -12.65 22.29 6.25
N HIS A 71 -12.09 23.42 6.71
CA HIS A 71 -10.65 23.63 6.74
C HIS A 71 -9.96 22.63 7.69
N ALA A 72 -10.49 22.43 8.90
CA ALA A 72 -9.98 21.43 9.84
C ALA A 72 -10.04 20.00 9.26
N TYR A 73 -11.15 19.63 8.62
CA TYR A 73 -11.30 18.33 7.96
C TYR A 73 -10.30 18.14 6.80
N ARG A 74 -10.10 19.17 5.98
CA ARG A 74 -9.11 19.14 4.88
C ARG A 74 -7.70 18.92 5.41
N TYR A 75 -7.36 19.57 6.52
CA TYR A 75 -6.07 19.38 7.18
C TYR A 75 -5.90 17.92 7.62
N ILE A 76 -6.84 17.36 8.38
CA ILE A 76 -6.78 15.97 8.84
C ILE A 76 -6.72 14.98 7.67
N GLN A 77 -7.52 15.18 6.62
CA GLN A 77 -7.51 14.33 5.44
C GLN A 77 -6.13 14.29 4.76
N ARG A 78 -5.44 15.44 4.69
CA ARG A 78 -4.07 15.50 4.15
C ARG A 78 -3.11 14.66 5.00
N TYR A 79 -3.20 14.73 6.33
CA TYR A 79 -2.37 13.90 7.22
C TYR A 79 -2.64 12.41 7.04
N LEU A 80 -3.90 12.00 6.90
CA LEU A 80 -4.27 10.60 6.67
C LEU A 80 -3.66 10.05 5.37
N ILE A 81 -3.68 10.85 4.29
CA ILE A 81 -3.07 10.46 3.01
C ILE A 81 -1.54 10.34 3.14
N ILE A 82 -0.89 11.29 3.83
CA ILE A 82 0.57 11.24 4.05
C ILE A 82 0.95 9.98 4.83
N ILE A 83 0.22 9.66 5.90
CA ILE A 83 0.43 8.44 6.70
C ILE A 83 0.23 7.19 5.83
N GLY A 84 -0.80 7.18 4.98
CA GLY A 84 -1.03 6.09 4.02
C GLY A 84 0.15 5.88 3.08
N ILE A 85 0.70 6.96 2.51
CA ILE A 85 1.89 6.89 1.64
C ILE A 85 3.10 6.38 2.41
N CYS A 86 3.31 6.83 3.65
CA CYS A 86 4.38 6.35 4.50
C CYS A 86 4.28 4.84 4.77
N LEU A 87 3.06 4.30 4.93
CA LEU A 87 2.83 2.86 5.09
C LEU A 87 3.07 2.05 3.80
N CYS A 88 3.00 2.68 2.62
CA CYS A 88 3.37 2.03 1.37
C CYS A 88 4.89 1.82 1.23
N VAL A 89 5.73 2.65 1.86
CA VAL A 89 7.20 2.56 1.79
C VAL A 89 7.74 1.20 2.27
N PRO A 90 7.38 0.68 3.46
CA PRO A 90 7.84 -0.63 3.89
C PRO A 90 7.29 -1.77 3.02
N LEU A 91 6.09 -1.62 2.44
CA LEU A 91 5.55 -2.58 1.46
C LEU A 91 6.43 -2.64 0.20
N LEU A 92 6.82 -1.48 -0.33
CA LEU A 92 7.72 -1.39 -1.47
C LEU A 92 9.10 -1.94 -1.14
N ALA A 93 9.63 -1.64 0.05
CA ALA A 93 10.91 -2.19 0.50
C ALA A 93 10.87 -3.72 0.58
N ALA A 94 9.80 -4.29 1.13
CA ALA A 94 9.60 -5.73 1.17
C ALA A 94 9.47 -6.35 -0.23
N ALA A 95 8.82 -5.65 -1.16
CA ALA A 95 8.73 -6.07 -2.56
C ALA A 95 10.12 -6.10 -3.25
N PHE A 96 10.98 -5.11 -2.97
CA PHE A 96 12.37 -5.12 -3.47
C PHE A 96 13.23 -6.21 -2.83
N LEU A 97 12.92 -6.63 -1.61
CA LEU A 97 13.64 -7.71 -0.91
C LEU A 97 13.21 -9.11 -1.38
N LEU A 98 12.14 -9.21 -2.17
CA LEU A 98 11.71 -10.47 -2.77
C LEU A 98 12.73 -10.88 -3.84
N LYS A 99 13.51 -11.92 -3.54
CA LYS A 99 14.46 -12.54 -4.48
C LYS A 99 13.70 -12.93 -5.73
N ASN A 100 14.16 -12.53 -6.92
CA ASN A 100 13.59 -12.92 -8.20
C ASN A 100 13.97 -14.38 -8.51
N PRO A 101 13.08 -15.38 -8.34
CA PRO A 101 13.40 -16.74 -8.74
C PRO A 101 13.33 -16.82 -10.27
N THR A 102 14.34 -17.39 -10.90
CA THR A 102 14.28 -17.70 -12.34
C THR A 102 13.15 -18.70 -12.57
N LEU A 103 12.15 -18.30 -13.35
CA LEU A 103 11.06 -19.17 -13.76
C LEU A 103 11.61 -20.16 -14.79
N GLU A 104 11.95 -21.35 -14.35
CA GLU A 104 12.17 -22.48 -15.25
C GLU A 104 10.82 -22.86 -15.89
N SER A 105 10.80 -23.32 -17.15
CA SER A 105 9.56 -23.63 -17.87
C SER A 105 8.77 -24.82 -17.30
N ARG A 106 9.17 -25.36 -16.13
CA ARG A 106 8.46 -26.40 -15.39
C ARG A 106 7.82 -25.81 -14.13
N GLN A 107 6.54 -26.12 -13.95
CA GLN A 107 5.71 -25.59 -12.88
C GLN A 107 5.74 -26.48 -11.61
N ASN A 108 6.39 -27.65 -11.68
CA ASN A 108 6.53 -28.62 -10.60
C ASN A 108 7.97 -28.64 -10.07
N LEU A 109 8.12 -28.59 -8.74
CA LEU A 109 9.40 -28.76 -8.02
C LEU A 109 9.80 -30.25 -7.86
N VAL A 110 9.01 -31.15 -8.44
CA VAL A 110 9.17 -32.60 -8.37
C VAL A 110 9.05 -33.10 -9.81
N ASP A 111 10.04 -33.85 -10.28
CA ASP A 111 9.95 -34.51 -11.58
C ASP A 111 8.83 -35.56 -11.60
N GLU A 112 8.41 -36.02 -12.78
CA GLU A 112 7.36 -37.05 -12.93
C GLU A 112 7.67 -38.34 -12.13
N ASP A 113 8.95 -38.56 -11.80
CA ASP A 113 9.46 -39.70 -11.04
C ASP A 113 9.52 -39.50 -9.51
N GLY A 114 9.07 -38.34 -8.97
CA GLY A 114 8.97 -38.13 -7.53
C GLY A 114 10.25 -37.67 -6.82
N ASN A 115 11.33 -37.38 -7.56
CA ASN A 115 12.58 -36.89 -6.98
C ASN A 115 12.57 -35.36 -6.79
N SER A 116 13.17 -34.90 -5.68
CA SER A 116 13.43 -33.49 -5.44
C SER A 116 14.57 -33.02 -6.32
N VAL A 117 14.31 -32.02 -7.16
CA VAL A 117 15.32 -31.45 -8.05
C VAL A 117 16.30 -30.61 -7.22
N GLU A 118 17.57 -30.97 -7.24
CA GLU A 118 18.64 -30.20 -6.60
C GLU A 118 18.84 -28.90 -7.39
N TYR A 119 18.87 -27.77 -6.69
CA TYR A 119 19.06 -26.45 -7.29
C TYR A 119 20.47 -26.34 -7.88
N GLU A 120 20.61 -26.55 -9.18
CA GLU A 120 21.84 -26.20 -9.88
C GLU A 120 21.88 -24.68 -10.08
N GLU A 121 22.86 -24.02 -9.46
CA GLU A 121 23.05 -22.57 -9.55
C GLU A 121 23.37 -22.20 -11.00
N ALA A 122 22.35 -21.72 -11.74
CA ALA A 122 22.47 -21.37 -13.14
C ALA A 122 23.51 -20.26 -13.33
N THR A 123 24.71 -20.63 -13.76
CA THR A 123 25.76 -19.69 -14.16
C THR A 123 25.27 -18.95 -15.42
N TYR A 124 24.93 -17.68 -15.26
CA TYR A 124 24.46 -16.81 -16.34
C TYR A 124 25.49 -16.76 -17.47
N ASN A 125 25.22 -17.45 -18.59
CA ASN A 125 26.02 -17.37 -19.80
C ASN A 125 25.29 -16.52 -20.85
N PRO A 126 25.65 -15.23 -21.00
CA PRO A 126 24.93 -14.31 -21.89
C PRO A 126 24.99 -14.72 -23.36
N LEU A 127 25.91 -15.60 -23.76
CA LEU A 127 26.08 -16.07 -25.14
C LEU A 127 25.00 -17.07 -25.60
N LYS A 128 24.15 -17.56 -24.69
CA LYS A 128 23.07 -18.51 -25.00
C LYS A 128 21.76 -17.82 -25.41
N TRP A 129 21.70 -16.50 -25.38
CA TRP A 129 20.54 -15.74 -25.85
C TRP A 129 20.28 -16.03 -27.33
N THR A 130 19.09 -16.51 -27.62
CA THR A 130 18.59 -16.75 -28.98
C THR A 130 17.56 -15.69 -29.32
N PHE A 131 17.88 -14.84 -30.29
CA PHE A 131 16.92 -13.89 -30.86
C PHE A 131 16.50 -14.43 -32.23
N GLY A 132 15.20 -14.73 -32.40
CA GLY A 132 14.68 -15.23 -33.68
C GLY A 132 15.27 -16.57 -34.12
N GLY A 133 15.62 -17.45 -33.17
CA GLY A 133 16.18 -18.77 -33.46
C GLY A 133 17.68 -18.79 -33.80
N LYS A 134 18.36 -17.65 -33.79
CA LYS A 134 19.82 -17.55 -33.98
C LYS A 134 20.52 -17.21 -32.68
N THR A 135 21.64 -17.86 -32.42
CA THR A 135 22.48 -17.57 -31.25
C THR A 135 23.28 -16.28 -31.46
N LEU A 136 23.59 -15.55 -30.39
CA LEU A 136 24.41 -14.31 -30.49
C LEU A 136 25.77 -14.54 -31.17
N LYS A 137 26.35 -15.75 -31.06
CA LYS A 137 27.56 -16.13 -31.79
C LYS A 137 27.36 -16.14 -33.31
N GLU A 138 26.22 -16.60 -33.80
CA GLU A 138 25.91 -16.61 -35.24
C GLU A 138 25.66 -15.20 -35.78
N ILE A 139 25.04 -14.34 -34.96
CA ILE A 139 24.79 -12.93 -35.34
C ILE A 139 26.11 -12.16 -35.45
N PHE A 140 27.02 -12.33 -34.48
CA PHE A 140 28.33 -11.68 -34.51
C PHE A 140 29.29 -12.30 -35.53
N SER A 141 29.13 -13.59 -35.86
CA SER A 141 29.93 -14.28 -36.88
C SER A 141 29.45 -14.00 -38.31
N SER A 142 28.19 -13.60 -38.51
CA SER A 142 27.63 -13.24 -39.82
C SER A 142 27.86 -11.77 -40.20
N SER A 143 28.48 -10.98 -39.32
CA SER A 143 28.87 -9.58 -39.55
C SER A 143 30.38 -9.48 -39.83
N LYS A 144 30.87 -10.29 -40.77
CA LYS A 144 32.18 -10.16 -41.41
C LYS A 144 32.06 -10.53 -42.88
#